data_AF-A0A1L6MV18-F1
#
_entry.id   AF-A0A1L6MV18-F1
#
_cell.length_a   1.000
_cell.length_b   1.000
_cell.length_c   1.000
_cell.angle_alpha   90.00
_cell.angle_beta   90.00
_cell.angle_gamma   90.00
#
_symmetry.space_group_name_H-M   'P 1'
#
loop_
_entity.id
_entity.type
_entity.pdbx_description
1 polymer ?
#
loop_
_entity_poly.entity_id
_entity_poly.type
_entity_poly.pdbx_seq_one_letter_code
_entity_poly.pdbx_strand_id
1 'polypeptide(L)'
;MGSSSQYILSIQSLLFIIDGVLMRRFSLFLMLGYSAAVVDCDGLKSQSTAAFFDLSIVPVLADDSADPSLMSSVGWKVKLEEACLAFGPIYLYHDAEQHEAACRPSPLHWLKAGWSWLLPSVYAHGAYDGDGEMSEVCGEWTKRVALNVLSNQMLLFQTLSGRTESVTSFSVVLGPVRSKEASVCHQGEYAYARGVASKDGKEILFEGGLFHQDGEEEPRAHRLPVRDVSIEDGGEIQLLVDSTQWFDEVDFAGLTVYNDDGRRRILPRSEAAVLWRRKLESDQSFRIVQVLNKKR
;
A
#
# COMPACT_ATOMS: atom_id res chain seq x y z
N MET A 1 45.14 71.67 -0.56
CA MET A 1 45.34 73.06 -0.07
C MET A 1 44.12 73.47 0.73
N GLY A 2 44.32 74.07 1.91
CA GLY A 2 43.30 74.75 2.72
C GLY A 2 42.39 73.80 3.49
N SER A 3 42.60 73.53 4.78
CA SER A 3 42.55 74.45 5.94
C SER A 3 41.19 75.11 6.15
N SER A 4 40.69 74.90 7.38
CA SER A 4 40.08 75.91 8.25
C SER A 4 38.58 75.79 8.56
N SER A 5 38.38 75.81 9.87
CA SER A 5 37.40 76.61 10.63
C SER A 5 36.03 76.03 10.94
N GLN A 6 36.00 75.62 12.21
CA GLN A 6 34.90 75.57 13.16
C GLN A 6 34.00 76.81 13.13
N TYR A 7 32.69 76.57 13.32
CA TYR A 7 31.75 77.55 13.87
C TYR A 7 31.06 76.98 15.11
N ILE A 8 30.95 77.86 16.09
CA ILE A 8 30.35 77.75 17.42
C ILE A 8 28.83 78.03 17.32
N LEU A 9 28.01 77.35 18.13
CA LEU A 9 26.73 77.83 18.72
C LEU A 9 26.27 76.75 19.73
N SER A 10 26.43 76.93 21.04
CA SER A 10 25.50 77.62 21.96
C SER A 10 24.10 76.98 22.04
N ILE A 11 23.86 76.10 23.01
CA ILE A 11 22.55 75.95 23.66
C ILE A 11 22.74 75.79 25.17
N GLN A 12 21.90 76.53 25.87
CA GLN A 12 21.87 76.85 27.28
C GLN A 12 21.54 75.68 28.20
N SER A 13 22.07 75.80 29.41
CA SER A 13 21.69 75.12 30.64
C SER A 13 20.19 75.25 30.95
N LEU A 14 19.57 74.17 31.43
CA LEU A 14 18.59 74.28 32.52
C LEU A 14 18.61 72.98 33.36
N LEU A 15 19.08 73.09 34.60
CA LEU A 15 18.88 72.13 35.67
C LEU A 15 17.38 72.00 35.97
N PHE A 16 16.90 70.78 36.26
CA PHE A 16 16.08 70.54 37.44
C PHE A 16 16.26 69.12 37.96
N ILE A 17 16.52 69.07 39.26
CA ILE A 17 16.71 67.95 40.18
C ILE A 17 15.37 67.25 40.39
N ILE A 18 15.29 65.91 40.30
CA ILE A 18 14.42 65.10 41.18
C ILE A 18 15.09 63.75 41.50
N ASP A 19 15.03 63.46 42.79
CA ASP A 19 15.51 62.35 43.59
C ASP A 19 15.16 60.92 43.11
N GLY A 20 16.11 60.02 43.35
CA GLY A 20 15.89 59.01 44.40
C GLY A 20 14.74 58.01 44.25
N VAL A 21 14.54 57.38 43.09
CA VAL A 21 13.84 56.07 43.00
C VAL A 21 14.53 55.20 41.95
N LEU A 22 15.81 54.92 42.15
CA LEU A 22 16.61 54.13 41.21
C LEU A 22 17.19 52.88 41.87
N MET A 23 16.37 52.11 42.60
CA MET A 23 16.79 50.76 43.03
C MET A 23 15.65 49.89 43.55
N ARG A 24 14.51 49.78 42.83
CA ARG A 24 13.52 48.72 43.16
C ARG A 24 12.47 48.42 42.09
N ARG A 25 12.81 48.44 40.80
CA ARG A 25 11.87 48.02 39.73
C ARG A 25 12.52 47.27 38.56
N PHE A 26 13.50 46.41 38.86
CA PHE A 26 14.12 45.51 37.87
C PHE A 26 14.06 44.02 38.29
N SER A 27 12.99 43.62 38.99
CA SER A 27 12.78 42.20 39.39
C SER A 27 11.32 41.76 39.38
N LEU A 28 10.48 42.34 38.51
CA LEU A 28 9.06 41.95 38.45
C LEU A 28 8.48 42.06 37.02
N PHE A 29 9.23 41.58 36.04
CA PHE A 29 8.75 41.29 34.68
C PHE A 29 9.37 39.98 34.16
N LEU A 30 9.52 38.98 35.04
CA LEU A 30 10.09 37.66 34.72
C LEU A 30 9.24 36.50 35.28
N MET A 31 7.96 36.74 35.55
CA MET A 31 7.03 35.75 36.11
C MET A 31 5.61 35.92 35.56
N LEU A 32 5.47 36.15 34.25
CA LEU A 32 4.19 36.04 33.56
C LEU A 32 4.45 35.76 32.08
N GLY A 33 4.15 34.54 31.66
CA GLY A 33 4.06 34.18 30.25
C GLY A 33 5.19 33.28 29.75
N TYR A 34 5.36 32.11 30.35
CA TYR A 34 5.83 30.94 29.60
C TYR A 34 5.29 29.67 30.28
N SER A 35 3.96 29.58 30.38
CA SER A 35 3.32 28.27 30.28
C SER A 35 3.47 27.84 28.81
N ALA A 36 4.69 27.49 28.40
CA ALA A 36 4.83 26.54 27.32
C ALA A 36 4.17 25.28 27.85
N ALA A 37 2.92 25.05 27.42
CA ALA A 37 2.45 23.70 27.30
C ALA A 37 3.47 23.02 26.38
N VAL A 38 4.49 22.42 26.98
CA VAL A 38 5.21 21.33 26.36
C VAL A 38 4.14 20.27 26.28
N VAL A 39 3.38 20.29 25.17
CA VAL A 39 2.68 19.10 24.73
C VAL A 39 3.80 18.11 24.49
N ASP A 40 3.99 17.25 25.48
CA ASP A 40 4.92 16.15 25.39
C ASP A 40 4.34 15.20 24.33
N CYS A 41 4.74 15.41 23.08
CA CYS A 41 4.40 14.54 21.96
C CYS A 41 5.21 13.23 21.99
N ASP A 42 5.87 12.88 23.10
CA ASP A 42 6.47 11.55 23.24
C ASP A 42 5.41 10.42 23.30
N GLY A 43 4.12 10.76 23.48
CA GLY A 43 3.01 9.79 23.44
C GLY A 43 2.50 9.38 22.05
N LEU A 44 2.93 10.04 20.97
CA LEU A 44 2.42 9.77 19.60
C LEU A 44 3.49 9.29 18.62
N LYS A 45 4.73 9.09 19.08
CA LYS A 45 5.69 8.29 18.33
C LYS A 45 5.49 6.84 18.74
N SER A 46 4.67 6.09 18.00
CA SER A 46 4.95 4.66 17.90
C SER A 46 6.41 4.57 17.45
N GLN A 47 7.33 4.18 18.35
CA GLN A 47 8.60 3.68 17.88
C GLN A 47 8.23 2.42 17.12
N SER A 48 8.14 2.52 15.79
CA SER A 48 7.87 1.36 14.95
C SER A 48 8.98 0.35 15.24
N THR A 49 8.66 -0.71 15.96
CA THR A 49 9.59 -1.79 16.27
C THR A 49 9.58 -2.81 15.14
N ALA A 50 10.64 -3.60 15.01
CA ALA A 50 10.59 -4.79 14.16
C ALA A 50 9.45 -5.71 14.63
N ALA A 51 8.71 -6.25 13.68
CA ALA A 51 7.63 -7.21 13.91
C ALA A 51 7.80 -8.41 12.99
N PHE A 52 7.47 -9.59 13.48
CA PHE A 52 7.37 -10.82 12.71
C PHE A 52 5.90 -11.23 12.61
N PHE A 53 5.36 -11.38 11.42
CA PHE A 53 3.94 -11.67 11.21
C PHE A 53 3.76 -12.71 10.11
N ASP A 54 2.67 -13.46 10.16
CA ASP A 54 2.34 -14.45 9.14
C ASP A 54 1.49 -13.82 8.03
N LEU A 55 1.75 -14.22 6.78
CA LEU A 55 0.91 -13.88 5.62
C LEU A 55 0.25 -15.16 5.11
N SER A 56 -1.07 -15.13 5.02
CA SER A 56 -1.88 -16.20 4.44
C SER A 56 -2.52 -15.70 3.15
N ILE A 57 -2.60 -16.54 2.12
CA ILE A 57 -3.32 -16.23 0.89
C ILE A 57 -4.56 -17.11 0.83
N VAL A 58 -5.71 -16.46 0.70
CA VAL A 58 -7.02 -17.10 0.77
C VAL A 58 -7.77 -16.83 -0.54
N PRO A 59 -8.02 -17.84 -1.37
CA PRO A 59 -8.95 -17.71 -2.48
C PRO A 59 -10.38 -17.49 -1.96
N VAL A 60 -11.09 -16.50 -2.50
CA VAL A 60 -12.49 -16.22 -2.20
C VAL A 60 -13.34 -16.77 -3.33
N LEU A 61 -14.18 -17.75 -2.99
CA LEU A 61 -15.16 -18.30 -3.92
C LEU A 61 -16.46 -17.50 -3.91
N ALA A 62 -17.16 -17.52 -5.06
CA ALA A 62 -18.42 -16.80 -5.26
C ALA A 62 -19.54 -17.26 -4.32
N ASP A 63 -19.50 -18.51 -3.85
CA ASP A 63 -20.43 -19.11 -2.89
C ASP A 63 -19.91 -20.52 -2.54
N ASP A 64 -20.24 -21.06 -1.36
CA ASP A 64 -20.04 -22.47 -1.00
C ASP A 64 -21.06 -23.40 -1.70
N SER A 65 -21.89 -22.84 -2.60
CA SER A 65 -22.82 -23.61 -3.42
C SER A 65 -22.09 -24.64 -4.28
N ALA A 66 -22.76 -25.76 -4.56
CA ALA A 66 -22.21 -26.83 -5.40
C ALA A 66 -21.95 -26.40 -6.86
N ASP A 67 -22.38 -25.19 -7.25
CA ASP A 67 -22.20 -24.65 -8.60
C ASP A 67 -21.88 -23.14 -8.56
N PRO A 68 -20.65 -22.76 -8.13
CA PRO A 68 -20.29 -21.37 -7.98
C PRO A 68 -20.21 -20.72 -9.37
N SER A 69 -21.20 -19.88 -9.66
CA SER A 69 -21.25 -19.06 -10.87
C SER A 69 -21.23 -17.59 -10.50
N LEU A 70 -20.44 -16.80 -11.21
CA LEU A 70 -20.41 -15.35 -11.09
C LEU A 70 -21.33 -14.70 -12.12
N MET A 71 -21.88 -13.52 -11.79
CA MET A 71 -22.70 -12.72 -12.70
C MET A 71 -21.93 -11.47 -13.10
N SER A 72 -21.70 -11.27 -14.39
CA SER A 72 -21.15 -10.02 -14.91
C SER A 72 -22.23 -8.95 -15.03
N SER A 73 -21.84 -7.68 -14.95
CA SER A 73 -22.71 -6.51 -15.17
C SER A 73 -23.37 -6.47 -16.55
N VAL A 74 -22.79 -7.14 -17.55
CA VAL A 74 -23.34 -7.28 -18.91
C VAL A 74 -24.28 -8.48 -19.06
N GLY A 75 -24.59 -9.20 -17.98
CA GLY A 75 -25.62 -10.25 -17.92
C GLY A 75 -25.13 -11.66 -18.26
N TRP A 76 -23.82 -11.89 -18.36
CA TRP A 76 -23.27 -13.24 -18.46
C TRP A 76 -23.20 -13.90 -17.08
N LYS A 77 -23.76 -15.11 -16.98
CA LYS A 77 -23.49 -16.06 -15.88
C LYS A 77 -22.28 -16.90 -16.27
N VAL A 78 -21.18 -16.76 -15.54
CA VAL A 78 -19.91 -17.42 -15.82
C VAL A 78 -19.64 -18.49 -14.77
N LYS A 79 -19.41 -19.72 -15.23
CA LYS A 79 -18.98 -20.85 -14.42
C LYS A 79 -17.55 -21.18 -14.79
N LEU A 80 -16.65 -21.08 -13.82
CA LEU A 80 -15.24 -21.42 -14.02
C LEU A 80 -15.02 -22.92 -13.76
N GLU A 81 -14.27 -23.55 -14.65
CA GLU A 81 -13.82 -24.94 -14.53
C GLU A 81 -12.36 -25.00 -14.06
N GLU A 82 -11.55 -24.07 -14.56
CA GLU A 82 -10.17 -23.86 -14.16
C GLU A 82 -9.96 -22.36 -14.03
N ALA A 83 -9.28 -21.94 -12.97
CA ALA A 83 -8.79 -20.58 -12.86
C ALA A 83 -7.55 -20.57 -11.98
N CYS A 84 -6.52 -19.88 -12.46
CA CYS A 84 -5.27 -19.74 -11.76
C CYS A 84 -4.79 -18.29 -11.79
N LEU A 85 -3.97 -17.94 -10.81
CA LEU A 85 -3.31 -16.66 -10.72
C LEU A 85 -1.89 -16.83 -10.20
N ALA A 86 -0.92 -16.29 -10.91
CA ALA A 86 0.47 -16.17 -10.49
C ALA A 86 0.81 -14.71 -10.18
N PHE A 87 1.32 -14.48 -8.98
CA PHE A 87 1.56 -13.15 -8.46
C PHE A 87 2.61 -13.12 -7.36
N GLY A 88 2.96 -11.93 -6.91
CA GLY A 88 4.08 -11.60 -6.05
C GLY A 88 5.21 -10.90 -6.82
N PRO A 89 6.07 -10.10 -6.17
CA PRO A 89 6.06 -9.66 -4.77
C PRO A 89 4.79 -8.93 -4.29
N ILE A 90 4.60 -8.85 -2.97
CA ILE A 90 3.56 -8.06 -2.29
C ILE A 90 4.25 -7.03 -1.39
N TYR A 91 3.80 -5.78 -1.44
CA TYR A 91 4.33 -4.70 -0.62
C TYR A 91 3.20 -4.08 0.19
N LEU A 92 3.45 -3.85 1.48
CA LEU A 92 2.54 -3.18 2.41
C LEU A 92 3.09 -1.78 2.69
N TYR A 93 2.23 -0.77 2.61
CA TYR A 93 2.64 0.62 2.75
C TYR A 93 1.94 1.31 3.91
N HIS A 94 2.67 2.25 4.50
CA HIS A 94 2.16 3.26 5.40
C HIS A 94 2.23 4.63 4.72
N ASP A 95 1.21 5.47 4.95
CA ASP A 95 1.18 6.85 4.45
C ASP A 95 1.98 7.78 5.38
N ALA A 96 3.12 8.28 4.91
CA ALA A 96 4.01 9.12 5.71
C ALA A 96 3.47 10.55 5.91
N GLU A 97 2.53 11.03 5.09
CA GLU A 97 2.06 12.42 5.14
C GLU A 97 1.29 12.73 6.44
N GLN A 98 0.61 11.73 7.02
CA GLN A 98 0.00 11.88 8.34
C GLN A 98 1.04 12.04 9.47
N HIS A 99 2.25 11.52 9.27
CA HIS A 99 3.32 11.54 10.25
C HIS A 99 4.14 12.85 10.20
N GLU A 100 4.37 13.40 9.01
CA GLU A 100 5.11 14.66 8.85
C GLU A 100 4.28 15.90 9.23
N ALA A 101 2.97 15.92 8.94
CA ALA A 101 2.09 17.02 9.34
C ALA A 101 1.97 17.17 10.87
N ALA A 102 2.14 16.08 11.62
CA ALA A 102 2.17 16.07 13.08
C ALA A 102 3.53 16.54 13.67
N CYS A 103 4.58 16.63 12.84
CA CYS A 103 5.94 16.93 13.27
C CYS A 103 6.41 18.28 12.74
N ARG A 104 5.94 19.38 13.34
CA ARG A 104 6.68 20.65 13.23
C ARG A 104 8.08 20.47 13.83
N PRO A 105 9.15 21.00 13.18
CA PRO A 105 10.51 20.79 13.65
C PRO A 105 10.70 21.37 15.06
N SER A 106 10.88 20.46 16.02
CA SER A 106 11.30 20.81 17.38
C SER A 106 12.76 21.27 17.37
N PRO A 107 13.15 22.29 18.16
CA PRO A 107 14.54 22.75 18.28
C PRO A 107 15.50 21.68 18.84
N LEU A 108 15.01 20.51 19.26
CA LEU A 108 15.78 19.36 19.72
C LEU A 108 16.09 18.32 18.63
N HIS A 109 15.69 18.55 17.38
CA HIS A 109 15.86 17.62 16.26
C HIS A 109 17.33 17.18 16.05
N TRP A 110 18.28 18.09 16.24
CA TRP A 110 19.71 17.84 16.07
C TRP A 110 20.29 16.87 17.11
N LEU A 111 19.75 16.82 18.32
CA LEU A 111 20.17 15.87 19.36
C LEU A 111 19.61 14.46 19.09
N LYS A 112 18.37 14.36 18.59
CA LYS A 112 17.74 13.08 18.25
C LYS A 112 18.38 12.44 17.00
N ALA A 113 18.84 13.24 16.03
CA ALA A 113 19.57 12.77 14.86
C ALA A 113 20.91 12.09 15.20
N GLY A 114 21.54 12.45 16.33
CA GLY A 114 22.77 11.78 16.80
C GLY A 114 22.52 10.42 17.45
N TRP A 115 21.33 10.21 18.04
CA TRP A 115 20.97 8.96 18.72
C TRP A 115 20.45 7.87 17.78
N SER A 116 19.82 8.25 16.66
CA SER A 116 19.34 7.30 15.65
C SER A 116 20.46 6.51 14.96
N TRP A 117 21.70 7.00 15.01
CA TRP A 117 22.88 6.29 14.51
C TRP A 117 23.28 5.07 15.36
N LEU A 118 22.79 4.99 16.60
CA LEU A 118 23.15 3.93 17.55
C LEU A 118 22.10 2.81 17.65
N LEU A 119 20.93 2.96 17.03
CA LEU A 119 19.89 1.93 16.99
C LEU A 119 19.97 1.18 15.65
N PRO A 120 20.01 -0.17 15.66
CA PRO A 120 19.96 -0.96 14.44
C PRO A 120 18.57 -0.79 13.80
N SER A 121 18.53 -0.06 12.70
CA SER A 121 17.35 0.12 11.88
C SER A 121 17.09 -1.17 11.10
N VAL A 122 16.06 -1.91 11.50
CA VAL A 122 15.54 -3.06 10.74
C VAL A 122 14.71 -2.48 9.59
N TYR A 123 15.38 -2.15 8.49
CA TYR A 123 14.75 -1.63 7.29
C TYR A 123 14.10 -2.79 6.51
N ALA A 124 12.76 -2.83 6.46
CA ALA A 124 12.14 -2.98 5.14
C ALA A 124 12.64 -1.76 4.34
N HIS A 125 13.17 -1.98 3.14
CA HIS A 125 13.81 -0.92 2.37
C HIS A 125 12.91 0.32 2.36
N GLY A 126 13.39 1.46 2.88
CA GLY A 126 12.70 2.76 2.79
C GLY A 126 12.71 3.28 1.35
N ALA A 127 12.31 2.44 0.41
CA ALA A 127 12.17 2.77 -0.98
C ALA A 127 10.88 3.57 -1.10
N TYR A 128 11.06 4.87 -1.37
CA TYR A 128 10.07 5.62 -2.10
C TYR A 128 9.77 4.84 -3.38
N ASP A 129 8.52 4.43 -3.56
CA ASP A 129 8.09 3.97 -4.88
C ASP A 129 8.34 5.11 -5.88
N GLY A 130 8.84 4.77 -7.07
CA GLY A 130 9.27 5.72 -8.10
C GLY A 130 8.17 6.66 -8.63
N ASP A 131 6.97 6.60 -8.07
CA ASP A 131 5.78 7.34 -8.47
C ASP A 131 5.61 8.69 -7.73
N GLY A 132 6.58 9.05 -6.88
CA GLY A 132 6.63 10.39 -6.26
C GLY A 132 5.72 10.60 -5.05
N GLU A 133 4.97 9.58 -4.63
CA GLU A 133 4.23 9.58 -3.36
C GLU A 133 5.13 9.12 -2.21
N MET A 134 5.15 9.88 -1.11
CA MET A 134 5.92 9.56 0.09
C MET A 134 5.23 8.44 0.87
N SER A 135 5.42 7.19 0.48
CA SER A 135 4.98 6.07 1.31
C SER A 135 6.13 5.14 1.64
N GLU A 136 6.17 4.72 2.90
CA GLU A 136 7.17 3.81 3.40
C GLU A 136 6.65 2.38 3.33
N VAL A 137 7.47 1.46 2.82
CA VAL A 137 7.19 0.02 2.89
C VAL A 137 7.33 -0.42 4.35
N CYS A 138 6.22 -0.89 4.94
CA CYS A 138 6.19 -1.39 6.32
C CYS A 138 6.25 -2.92 6.39
N GLY A 139 6.03 -3.63 5.28
CA GLY A 139 6.20 -5.06 5.17
C GLY A 139 6.33 -5.50 3.70
N GLU A 140 7.08 -6.57 3.46
CA GLU A 140 7.30 -7.08 2.11
C GLU A 140 7.29 -8.61 2.03
N TRP A 141 6.75 -9.10 0.94
CA TRP A 141 6.82 -10.49 0.51
C TRP A 141 7.46 -10.52 -0.87
N THR A 142 8.66 -11.08 -1.00
CA THR A 142 9.43 -11.01 -2.26
C THR A 142 9.25 -12.20 -3.19
N LYS A 143 8.54 -13.25 -2.76
CA LYS A 143 8.39 -14.49 -3.55
C LYS A 143 7.20 -14.39 -4.51
N ARG A 144 7.27 -15.16 -5.59
CA ARG A 144 6.13 -15.41 -6.49
C ARG A 144 5.49 -16.75 -6.19
N VAL A 145 4.17 -16.81 -6.33
CA VAL A 145 3.35 -17.99 -6.04
C VAL A 145 2.27 -18.12 -7.10
N ALA A 146 1.85 -19.36 -7.36
CA ALA A 146 0.70 -19.65 -8.22
C ALA A 146 -0.43 -20.22 -7.36
N LEU A 147 -1.62 -19.69 -7.53
CA LEU A 147 -2.82 -20.02 -6.77
C LEU A 147 -3.86 -20.61 -7.73
N ASN A 148 -4.43 -21.77 -7.36
CA ASN A 148 -5.68 -22.22 -7.95
C ASN A 148 -6.82 -21.51 -7.22
N VAL A 149 -7.44 -20.53 -7.88
CA VAL A 149 -8.45 -19.68 -7.23
C VAL A 149 -9.78 -20.41 -7.00
N LEU A 150 -9.96 -21.58 -7.62
CA LEU A 150 -11.12 -22.44 -7.39
C LEU A 150 -10.93 -23.44 -6.25
N SER A 151 -9.73 -23.50 -5.66
CA SER A 151 -9.46 -24.40 -4.54
C SER A 151 -9.85 -23.74 -3.20
N ASN A 152 -10.39 -24.51 -2.24
CA ASN A 152 -10.58 -24.02 -0.86
C ASN A 152 -9.29 -24.07 -0.04
N GLN A 153 -8.13 -24.25 -0.70
CA GLN A 153 -6.86 -24.41 -0.02
C GLN A 153 -6.24 -23.05 0.23
N MET A 154 -6.20 -22.66 1.50
CA MET A 154 -5.38 -21.54 1.95
C MET A 154 -3.91 -21.89 1.76
N LEU A 155 -3.16 -20.98 1.14
CA LEU A 155 -1.71 -21.06 1.12
C LEU A 155 -1.20 -20.30 2.33
N LEU A 156 -0.86 -21.04 3.39
CA LEU A 156 -0.16 -20.48 4.55
C LEU A 156 1.29 -20.25 4.15
N PHE A 157 1.76 -19.03 4.35
CA PHE A 157 3.15 -18.73 4.11
C PHE A 157 3.96 -18.47 5.37
N GLN A 158 5.27 -18.52 5.16
CA GLN A 158 6.34 -18.27 6.13
C GLN A 158 6.17 -16.92 6.82
N THR A 159 6.58 -16.85 8.09
CA THR A 159 6.66 -15.62 8.87
C THR A 159 7.52 -14.57 8.15
N LEU A 160 6.94 -13.39 7.92
CA LEU A 160 7.56 -12.22 7.33
C LEU A 160 8.09 -11.28 8.40
N SER A 161 9.10 -10.49 8.04
CA SER A 161 9.57 -9.36 8.85
C SER A 161 8.99 -8.05 8.33
N GLY A 162 8.58 -7.18 9.25
CA GLY A 162 8.12 -5.83 8.94
C GLY A 162 8.31 -4.89 10.13
N ARG A 163 7.60 -3.76 10.10
CA ARG A 163 7.54 -2.76 11.17
C ARG A 163 6.13 -2.75 11.77
N THR A 164 6.03 -2.68 13.09
CA THR A 164 4.75 -2.47 13.77
C THR A 164 4.17 -1.13 13.34
N GLU A 165 3.16 -1.15 12.47
CA GLU A 165 2.62 0.05 11.82
C GLU A 165 1.23 -0.21 11.22
N SER A 166 0.42 0.83 11.07
CA SER A 166 -0.83 0.75 10.31
C SER A 166 -0.57 0.68 8.80
N VAL A 167 -1.22 -0.28 8.13
CA VAL A 167 -1.17 -0.44 6.67
C VAL A 167 -2.29 0.37 6.04
N THR A 168 -1.96 1.29 5.14
CA THR A 168 -2.93 2.14 4.43
C THR A 168 -3.19 1.66 3.02
N SER A 169 -2.18 1.06 2.38
CA SER A 169 -2.29 0.52 1.04
C SER A 169 -1.36 -0.68 0.84
N PHE A 170 -1.59 -1.44 -0.23
CA PHE A 170 -0.70 -2.51 -0.64
C PHE A 170 -0.60 -2.61 -2.17
N SER A 171 0.46 -3.24 -2.64
CA SER A 171 0.66 -3.55 -4.06
C SER A 171 0.91 -5.04 -4.24
N VAL A 172 0.38 -5.61 -5.31
CA VAL A 172 0.63 -7.00 -5.72
C VAL A 172 1.14 -7.00 -7.16
N VAL A 173 2.35 -7.51 -7.38
CA VAL A 173 2.89 -7.68 -8.72
C VAL A 173 2.31 -8.94 -9.36
N LEU A 174 1.85 -8.83 -10.59
CA LEU A 174 1.28 -9.93 -11.37
C LEU A 174 2.35 -10.40 -12.35
N GLY A 175 2.68 -11.69 -12.32
CA GLY A 175 3.75 -12.21 -13.16
C GLY A 175 3.87 -13.73 -13.09
N PRO A 176 4.37 -14.36 -14.16
CA PRO A 176 4.49 -15.81 -14.20
C PRO A 176 5.50 -16.31 -13.15
N VAL A 177 5.25 -17.49 -12.60
CA VAL A 177 6.21 -18.18 -11.73
C VAL A 177 7.21 -18.94 -12.61
N ARG A 178 8.51 -18.78 -12.34
CA ARG A 178 9.58 -19.45 -13.11
C ARG A 178 9.90 -20.88 -12.63
N SER A 179 9.35 -21.32 -11.51
CA SER A 179 9.64 -22.61 -10.86
C SER A 179 8.63 -23.70 -11.28
N LYS A 180 8.86 -24.95 -10.84
CA LYS A 180 7.91 -26.07 -11.01
C LYS A 180 6.54 -25.82 -10.36
N GLU A 181 6.43 -24.85 -9.44
CA GLU A 181 5.16 -24.41 -8.84
C GLU A 181 4.26 -23.72 -9.88
N ALA A 182 4.80 -23.38 -11.06
CA ALA A 182 4.03 -22.97 -12.22
C ALA A 182 3.05 -24.06 -12.69
N SER A 183 3.07 -25.29 -12.20
CA SER A 183 2.15 -26.36 -12.64
C SER A 183 0.66 -26.02 -12.53
N VAL A 184 0.30 -24.99 -11.75
CA VAL A 184 -1.09 -24.53 -11.58
C VAL A 184 -1.52 -23.56 -12.68
N CYS A 185 -0.58 -22.84 -13.29
CA CYS A 185 -0.83 -21.92 -14.41
C CYS A 185 -0.17 -22.40 -15.70
N HIS A 186 -0.78 -22.16 -16.86
CA HIS A 186 -0.11 -22.52 -18.11
C HIS A 186 1.16 -21.67 -18.29
N GLN A 187 2.17 -22.24 -18.94
CA GLN A 187 3.50 -21.64 -19.00
C GLN A 187 3.47 -20.23 -19.59
N GLY A 188 3.99 -19.26 -18.82
CA GLY A 188 4.11 -17.86 -19.24
C GLY A 188 2.91 -16.98 -18.91
N GLU A 189 1.80 -17.56 -18.49
CA GLU A 189 0.61 -16.81 -18.05
C GLU A 189 0.75 -16.43 -16.58
N TYR A 190 0.34 -15.20 -16.25
CA TYR A 190 0.16 -14.78 -14.87
C TYR A 190 -1.29 -14.93 -14.40
N ALA A 191 -2.24 -15.11 -15.30
CA ALA A 191 -3.61 -15.49 -14.98
C ALA A 191 -4.15 -16.38 -16.09
N TYR A 192 -4.92 -17.40 -15.74
CA TYR A 192 -5.57 -18.28 -16.69
C TYR A 192 -6.99 -18.58 -16.22
N ALA A 193 -7.91 -18.72 -17.15
CA ALA A 193 -9.25 -19.19 -16.86
C ALA A 193 -9.84 -19.99 -18.02
N ARG A 194 -10.60 -21.01 -17.66
CA ARG A 194 -11.43 -21.80 -18.56
C ARG A 194 -12.80 -21.98 -17.93
N GLY A 195 -13.85 -21.88 -18.75
CA GLY A 195 -15.20 -22.03 -18.23
C GLY A 195 -16.29 -21.98 -19.27
N VAL A 196 -17.51 -21.74 -18.79
CA VAL A 196 -18.73 -21.59 -19.57
C VAL A 196 -19.38 -20.26 -19.20
N ALA A 197 -19.63 -19.41 -20.18
CA ALA A 197 -20.42 -18.20 -20.04
C ALA A 197 -21.80 -18.43 -20.68
N SER A 198 -22.88 -18.18 -19.93
CA SER A 198 -24.26 -18.31 -20.41
C SER A 198 -25.03 -16.99 -20.30
N LYS A 199 -25.80 -16.66 -21.35
CA LYS A 199 -26.65 -15.46 -21.41
C LYS A 199 -27.77 -15.69 -22.43
N ASP A 200 -29.01 -15.41 -22.05
CA ASP A 200 -30.19 -15.48 -22.94
C ASP A 200 -30.30 -16.82 -23.72
N GLY A 201 -30.00 -17.94 -23.05
CA GLY A 201 -30.00 -19.28 -23.65
C GLY A 201 -28.82 -19.61 -24.56
N LYS A 202 -27.87 -18.68 -24.74
CA LYS A 202 -26.60 -18.91 -25.43
C LYS A 202 -25.53 -19.34 -24.44
N GLU A 203 -24.79 -20.39 -24.79
CA GLU A 203 -23.63 -20.85 -24.03
C GLU A 203 -22.35 -20.67 -24.85
N ILE A 204 -21.32 -20.16 -24.21
CA ILE A 204 -19.99 -19.96 -24.75
C ILE A 204 -18.99 -20.70 -23.86
N LEU A 205 -18.44 -21.79 -24.38
CA LEU A 205 -17.23 -22.39 -23.81
C LEU A 205 -16.06 -21.47 -24.14
N PHE A 206 -15.30 -21.07 -23.12
CA PHE A 206 -14.15 -20.19 -23.32
C PHE A 206 -12.91 -20.69 -22.59
N GLU A 207 -11.77 -20.18 -23.03
CA GLU A 207 -10.48 -20.29 -22.35
C GLU A 207 -9.60 -19.09 -22.68
N GLY A 208 -8.61 -18.82 -21.83
CA GLY A 208 -7.49 -17.96 -22.17
C GLY A 208 -6.74 -17.49 -20.95
N GLY A 209 -5.61 -16.85 -21.20
CA GLY A 209 -4.74 -16.33 -20.15
C GLY A 209 -4.17 -14.96 -20.46
N LEU A 210 -3.69 -14.32 -19.41
CA LEU A 210 -2.99 -13.05 -19.47
C LEU A 210 -1.49 -13.29 -19.33
N PHE A 211 -0.73 -12.62 -20.19
CA PHE A 211 0.71 -12.76 -20.31
C PHE A 211 1.38 -11.41 -20.08
N HIS A 212 2.57 -11.45 -19.49
CA HIS A 212 3.48 -10.32 -19.52
C HIS A 212 4.18 -10.30 -20.88
N GLN A 213 4.17 -9.17 -21.60
CA GLN A 213 4.92 -9.04 -22.86
C GLN A 213 6.32 -8.49 -22.57
N ASP A 214 7.31 -9.04 -23.27
CA ASP A 214 8.70 -8.58 -23.15
C ASP A 214 8.81 -7.07 -23.43
N GLY A 215 9.41 -6.35 -22.48
CA GLY A 215 9.63 -4.91 -22.57
C GLY A 215 8.47 -4.04 -22.07
N GLU A 216 7.35 -4.64 -21.66
CA GLU A 216 6.33 -3.94 -20.86
C GLU A 216 6.75 -3.90 -19.39
N GLU A 217 6.15 -2.99 -18.61
CA GLU A 217 6.26 -3.06 -17.16
C GLU A 217 5.51 -4.31 -16.64
N GLU A 218 5.99 -4.91 -15.54
CA GLU A 218 5.25 -5.99 -14.91
C GLU A 218 3.87 -5.46 -14.44
N PRO A 219 2.76 -6.08 -14.87
CA PRO A 219 1.44 -5.67 -14.43
C PRO A 219 1.33 -5.80 -12.93
N ARG A 220 0.60 -4.89 -12.28
CA ARG A 220 0.47 -4.87 -10.83
C ARG A 220 -0.86 -4.27 -10.43
N ALA A 221 -1.46 -4.83 -9.39
CA ALA A 221 -2.51 -4.16 -8.65
C ALA A 221 -1.84 -3.18 -7.68
N HIS A 222 -1.79 -1.91 -8.06
CA HIS A 222 -0.97 -0.90 -7.36
C HIS A 222 -1.81 -0.11 -6.35
N ARG A 223 -1.26 0.11 -5.15
CA ARG A 223 -1.83 1.00 -4.12
C ARG A 223 -3.30 0.73 -3.80
N LEU A 224 -3.64 -0.55 -3.74
CA LEU A 224 -4.96 -0.96 -3.33
C LEU A 224 -5.20 -0.54 -1.87
N PRO A 225 -6.36 0.07 -1.56
CA PRO A 225 -6.62 0.58 -0.22
C PRO A 225 -6.77 -0.56 0.79
N VAL A 226 -6.23 -0.36 1.98
CA VAL A 226 -6.40 -1.25 3.14
C VAL A 226 -7.22 -0.53 4.20
N ARG A 227 -8.09 -1.26 4.91
CA ARG A 227 -8.89 -0.73 6.01
C ARG A 227 -8.64 -1.54 7.26
N ASP A 228 -8.32 -0.83 8.35
CA ASP A 228 -8.25 -1.41 9.70
C ASP A 228 -7.26 -2.59 9.83
N VAL A 229 -6.06 -2.46 9.25
CA VAL A 229 -4.99 -3.46 9.36
C VAL A 229 -3.75 -2.82 9.98
N SER A 230 -3.27 -3.42 11.07
CA SER A 230 -1.96 -3.15 11.66
C SER A 230 -1.05 -4.36 11.50
N ILE A 231 0.23 -4.11 11.20
CA ILE A 231 1.27 -5.11 11.39
C ILE A 231 1.59 -5.15 12.88
N GLU A 232 1.49 -6.34 13.48
CA GLU A 232 1.80 -6.59 14.88
C GLU A 232 2.69 -7.83 14.98
N ASP A 233 3.58 -7.86 15.98
CA ASP A 233 4.43 -9.02 16.22
C ASP A 233 3.59 -10.24 16.63
N GLY A 234 3.81 -11.37 15.96
CA GLY A 234 2.99 -12.58 16.05
C GLY A 234 1.58 -12.47 15.43
N GLY A 235 1.29 -11.39 14.70
CA GLY A 235 0.03 -11.18 14.00
C GLY A 235 -0.08 -12.04 12.73
N GLU A 236 -1.30 -12.15 12.20
CA GLU A 236 -1.56 -12.76 10.89
C GLU A 236 -2.33 -11.78 10.01
N ILE A 237 -1.84 -11.63 8.78
CA ILE A 237 -2.47 -10.87 7.70
C ILE A 237 -2.91 -11.85 6.62
N GLN A 238 -4.10 -11.65 6.08
CA GLN A 238 -4.63 -12.43 4.97
C GLN A 238 -4.77 -11.58 3.72
N LEU A 239 -4.20 -12.05 2.61
CA LEU A 239 -4.51 -11.59 1.28
C LEU A 239 -5.63 -12.44 0.69
N LEU A 240 -6.80 -11.84 0.54
CA LEU A 240 -7.96 -12.42 -0.11
C LEU A 240 -7.84 -12.21 -1.62
N VAL A 241 -7.93 -13.29 -2.40
CA VAL A 241 -7.93 -13.26 -3.87
C VAL A 241 -9.32 -13.62 -4.38
N ASP A 242 -10.03 -12.66 -4.96
CA ASP A 242 -11.43 -12.79 -5.32
C ASP A 242 -11.59 -12.84 -6.85
N SER A 243 -11.98 -14.00 -7.37
CA SER A 243 -12.16 -14.21 -8.80
C SER A 243 -13.54 -13.81 -9.32
N THR A 244 -14.46 -13.38 -8.44
CA THR A 244 -15.87 -13.14 -8.82
C THR A 244 -16.04 -11.98 -9.78
N GLN A 245 -15.11 -11.02 -9.78
CA GLN A 245 -15.16 -9.82 -10.60
C GLN A 245 -14.28 -9.88 -11.85
N TRP A 246 -13.49 -10.95 -12.04
CA TRP A 246 -12.52 -11.04 -13.12
C TRP A 246 -13.12 -10.84 -14.52
N PHE A 247 -14.32 -11.36 -14.74
CA PHE A 247 -15.03 -11.28 -16.02
C PHE A 247 -16.17 -10.27 -16.00
N ASP A 248 -16.17 -9.35 -15.04
CA ASP A 248 -17.13 -8.25 -15.06
C ASP A 248 -16.90 -7.36 -16.29
N GLU A 249 -18.00 -6.94 -16.93
CA GLU A 249 -18.04 -6.22 -18.21
C GLU A 249 -17.58 -7.01 -19.46
N VAL A 250 -17.04 -8.23 -19.32
CA VAL A 250 -16.56 -9.02 -20.45
C VAL A 250 -17.74 -9.56 -21.28
N ASP A 251 -17.80 -9.20 -22.57
CA ASP A 251 -18.76 -9.80 -23.51
C ASP A 251 -18.19 -11.03 -24.24
N PHE A 252 -18.59 -12.22 -23.80
CA PHE A 252 -18.16 -13.49 -24.39
C PHE A 252 -18.72 -13.74 -25.80
N ALA A 253 -19.76 -13.02 -26.23
CA ALA A 253 -20.27 -13.13 -27.60
C ALA A 253 -19.25 -12.64 -28.63
N GLY A 254 -18.41 -11.68 -28.26
CA GLY A 254 -17.37 -11.08 -29.11
C GLY A 254 -16.14 -11.97 -29.34
N LEU A 255 -16.00 -13.08 -28.62
CA LEU A 255 -14.92 -14.04 -28.88
C LEU A 255 -15.19 -14.78 -30.21
N THR A 256 -14.25 -14.75 -31.14
CA THR A 256 -14.44 -15.32 -32.50
C THR A 256 -13.42 -16.40 -32.86
N VAL A 257 -12.32 -16.49 -32.13
CA VAL A 257 -11.26 -17.47 -32.36
C VAL A 257 -11.51 -18.70 -31.50
N TYR A 258 -11.33 -19.88 -32.09
CA TYR A 258 -11.53 -21.17 -31.43
C TYR A 258 -10.19 -21.88 -31.23
N ASN A 259 -10.07 -22.67 -30.17
CA ASN A 259 -8.99 -23.65 -30.00
C ASN A 259 -9.38 -24.99 -30.65
N ASP A 260 -8.50 -25.98 -30.56
CA ASP A 260 -8.71 -27.32 -31.14
C ASP A 260 -9.87 -28.08 -30.46
N ASP A 261 -10.19 -27.75 -29.20
CA ASP A 261 -11.31 -28.32 -28.43
C ASP A 261 -12.66 -27.58 -28.68
N GLY A 262 -12.69 -26.61 -29.60
CA GLY A 262 -13.88 -25.83 -29.91
C GLY A 262 -14.27 -24.78 -28.85
N ARG A 263 -13.37 -24.45 -27.91
CA ARG A 263 -13.52 -23.35 -26.96
C ARG A 263 -13.13 -22.02 -27.60
N ARG A 264 -13.85 -20.96 -27.26
CA ARG A 264 -13.52 -19.61 -27.70
C ARG A 264 -12.35 -19.03 -26.90
N ARG A 265 -11.37 -18.47 -27.58
CA ARG A 265 -10.14 -17.97 -26.96
C ARG A 265 -10.22 -16.50 -26.59
N ILE A 266 -9.86 -16.18 -25.36
CA ILE A 266 -9.50 -14.82 -24.93
C ILE A 266 -8.06 -14.58 -25.39
N LEU A 267 -7.90 -13.81 -26.48
CA LEU A 267 -6.57 -13.48 -27.01
C LEU A 267 -5.92 -12.36 -26.19
N PRO A 268 -4.57 -12.30 -26.06
CA PRO A 268 -3.88 -11.33 -25.19
C PRO A 268 -4.19 -9.85 -25.42
N ARG A 269 -4.67 -9.49 -26.61
CA ARG A 269 -5.02 -8.11 -27.01
C ARG A 269 -6.51 -7.95 -27.37
N SER A 270 -7.35 -8.93 -27.06
CA SER A 270 -8.79 -8.79 -27.24
C SER A 270 -9.36 -7.83 -26.19
N GLU A 271 -10.53 -7.26 -26.47
CA GLU A 271 -11.28 -6.46 -25.50
C GLU A 271 -11.51 -7.24 -24.19
N ALA A 272 -11.85 -8.52 -24.28
CA ALA A 272 -12.02 -9.39 -23.11
C ALA A 272 -10.76 -9.47 -22.24
N ALA A 273 -9.56 -9.57 -22.82
CA ALA A 273 -8.31 -9.61 -22.07
C ALA A 273 -8.01 -8.27 -21.39
N VAL A 274 -8.30 -7.15 -22.06
CA VAL A 274 -8.11 -5.81 -21.49
C VAL A 274 -9.04 -5.59 -20.30
N LEU A 275 -10.33 -5.94 -20.44
CA LEU A 275 -11.31 -5.82 -19.37
C LEU A 275 -10.97 -6.73 -18.20
N TRP A 276 -10.58 -7.97 -18.47
CA TRP A 276 -10.15 -8.92 -17.44
C TRP A 276 -8.92 -8.41 -16.68
N ARG A 277 -7.87 -7.95 -17.39
CA ARG A 277 -6.67 -7.37 -16.75
C ARG A 277 -7.04 -6.22 -15.81
N ARG A 278 -7.88 -5.28 -16.28
CA ARG A 278 -8.31 -4.14 -15.48
C ARG A 278 -9.07 -4.57 -14.21
N LYS A 279 -9.92 -5.60 -14.29
CA LYS A 279 -10.60 -6.14 -13.12
C LYS A 279 -9.64 -6.87 -12.18
N LEU A 280 -8.68 -7.60 -12.74
CA LEU A 280 -7.66 -8.29 -11.96
C LEU A 280 -6.78 -7.31 -11.18
N GLU A 281 -6.46 -6.15 -11.74
CA GLU A 281 -5.63 -5.12 -11.10
C GLU A 281 -6.38 -4.22 -10.08
N SER A 282 -7.68 -4.48 -9.82
CA SER A 282 -8.51 -3.66 -8.94
C SER A 282 -8.56 -4.14 -7.49
N ASP A 283 -9.08 -3.27 -6.61
CA ASP A 283 -9.35 -3.54 -5.19
C ASP A 283 -10.48 -4.56 -4.95
N GLN A 284 -11.18 -4.95 -6.01
CA GLN A 284 -12.19 -6.00 -5.96
C GLN A 284 -11.56 -7.40 -6.08
N SER A 285 -10.41 -7.52 -6.77
CA SER A 285 -9.73 -8.80 -6.96
C SER A 285 -8.78 -9.15 -5.81
N PHE A 286 -8.31 -8.16 -5.08
CA PHE A 286 -7.40 -8.34 -3.95
C PHE A 286 -7.83 -7.50 -2.77
N ARG A 287 -7.88 -8.12 -1.59
CA ARG A 287 -8.14 -7.41 -0.33
C ARG A 287 -7.21 -7.92 0.75
N ILE A 288 -6.72 -7.03 1.60
CA ILE A 288 -5.99 -7.42 2.81
C ILE A 288 -6.90 -7.27 4.02
N VAL A 289 -6.90 -8.30 4.88
CA VAL A 289 -7.60 -8.29 6.16
C VAL A 289 -6.67 -8.76 7.27
N GLN A 290 -6.88 -8.24 8.49
CA GLN A 290 -6.17 -8.71 9.67
C GLN A 290 -6.96 -9.83 10.33
N VAL A 291 -6.29 -10.93 10.66
CA VAL A 291 -6.89 -12.00 11.44
C VAL A 291 -6.72 -11.65 12.90
N LEU A 292 -7.82 -11.27 13.55
CA LEU A 292 -7.81 -11.03 14.99
C LEU A 292 -7.56 -12.36 15.70
N ASN A 293 -6.35 -12.52 16.25
CA ASN A 293 -6.02 -13.63 17.11
C ASN A 293 -7.02 -13.68 18.27
N LYS A 294 -7.92 -14.68 18.27
CA LYS A 294 -8.54 -15.14 19.52
C LYS A 294 -7.39 -15.62 20.39
N LYS A 295 -7.07 -14.88 21.45
CA LYS A 295 -6.04 -15.21 22.45
C LYS A 295 -5.83 -16.72 22.56
N ARG A 296 -4.63 -17.18 22.21
CA ARG A 296 -4.17 -18.53 22.55
C ARG A 296 -4.16 -18.71 24.06
#